data_AF-A0A6J6EBI5-F1
#
_entry.id   AF-A0A6J6EBI5-F1
#
_cell.length_a   1.000
_cell.length_b   1.000
_cell.length_c   1.000
_cell.angle_alpha   90.00
_cell.angle_beta   90.00
_cell.angle_gamma   90.00
#
_symmetry.space_group_name_H-M   'P 1'
#
loop_
_entity.id
_entity.type
_entity.pdbx_description
1 polymer ?
#
loop_
_entity_poly.entity_id
_entity_poly.type
_entity_poly.pdbx_seq_one_letter_code
_entity_poly.pdbx_strand_id
1 'polypeptide(L)'
;MKKKFLVSAGATLAAVALVASASPASALDWPKGGWFQISGTSGGGAAWQIDEYGIAYGQDVTDVMNNDLYYPIATYAQSEYLYCGSTDGSDATLTEEANGDVTIDCEPDTDAFGLGLTGTLHIRLYAEADTGYMARVWAEIENTTGSTITIGADDPLGVYYYYNYDAWDNGDPWETNVGGGDYGRDGTFWGAGGDVENNEIATSSVWADLSQACRIKAASNGMFFPAEANVIEPGQTVNVISFINMIFPATNDAAGTTAAFEAALAHAQGELSQGLTSRMAAGLPADLVPIGWEKNDACAQLANTGIDSAASTAVTAGAIALGMLGLGFVVVARRRARG
;
A
#
# COMPACT_ATOMS: atom_id res chain seq x y z
N MET A 1 30.22 -5.15 -71.91
CA MET A 1 30.17 -6.60 -71.64
C MET A 1 31.11 -6.93 -70.47
N LYS A 2 30.67 -7.87 -69.62
CA LYS A 2 31.36 -8.50 -68.46
C LYS A 2 31.25 -7.77 -67.11
N LYS A 3 30.09 -8.09 -66.50
CA LYS A 3 29.76 -8.23 -65.07
C LYS A 3 30.95 -8.46 -64.13
N LYS A 4 30.96 -7.76 -62.99
CA LYS A 4 31.51 -8.27 -61.73
C LYS A 4 30.43 -8.13 -60.66
N PHE A 5 29.95 -9.29 -60.22
CA PHE A 5 29.16 -9.44 -59.00
C PHE A 5 30.09 -9.15 -57.81
N LEU A 6 29.65 -8.27 -56.91
CA LEU A 6 30.13 -8.24 -55.53
C LEU A 6 28.92 -8.53 -54.64
N VAL A 7 28.82 -9.80 -54.27
CA VAL A 7 28.06 -10.26 -53.12
C VAL A 7 28.97 -10.05 -51.92
N SER A 8 28.57 -9.25 -50.95
CA SER A 8 29.23 -9.25 -49.65
C SER A 8 28.22 -8.97 -48.53
N ALA A 9 28.04 -10.02 -47.72
CA ALA A 9 27.68 -10.03 -46.31
C ALA A 9 26.32 -9.42 -45.93
N GLY A 10 25.29 -10.28 -45.96
CA GLY A 10 24.16 -10.13 -45.04
C GLY A 10 24.65 -10.33 -43.61
N ALA A 11 24.48 -9.31 -42.78
CA ALA A 11 24.60 -9.44 -41.34
C ALA A 11 23.33 -10.13 -40.84
N THR A 12 23.41 -11.45 -40.63
CA THR A 12 22.39 -12.19 -39.87
C THR A 12 22.52 -11.75 -38.42
N LEU A 13 21.76 -10.74 -38.02
CA LEU A 13 21.48 -10.44 -36.62
C LEU A 13 20.66 -11.61 -36.07
N ALA A 14 21.35 -12.59 -35.49
CA ALA A 14 20.72 -13.59 -34.64
C ALA A 14 20.29 -12.87 -33.36
N ALA A 15 19.04 -12.41 -33.33
CA ALA A 15 18.36 -12.11 -32.09
C ALA A 15 18.21 -13.43 -31.33
N VAL A 16 19.12 -13.69 -30.40
CA VAL A 16 18.88 -14.67 -29.33
C VAL A 16 17.77 -14.05 -28.49
N ALA A 17 16.52 -14.34 -28.83
CA ALA A 17 15.44 -14.19 -27.90
C ALA A 17 15.73 -15.19 -26.76
N LEU A 18 16.33 -14.71 -25.68
CA LEU A 18 16.21 -15.38 -24.39
C LEU A 18 14.72 -15.36 -24.05
N VAL A 19 14.00 -16.38 -24.50
CA VAL A 19 12.77 -16.78 -23.86
C VAL A 19 13.22 -17.28 -22.50
N ALA A 20 13.23 -16.39 -21.50
CA ALA A 20 13.22 -16.82 -20.12
C ALA A 20 12.03 -17.77 -20.03
N SER A 21 12.31 -19.07 -19.90
CA SER A 21 11.29 -20.07 -19.69
C SER A 21 10.68 -19.76 -18.34
N ALA A 22 9.61 -18.98 -18.32
CA ALA A 22 8.77 -18.87 -17.15
C ALA A 22 8.35 -20.29 -16.80
N SER A 23 8.73 -20.74 -15.59
CA SER A 23 8.24 -22.01 -15.08
C SER A 23 6.72 -21.94 -15.02
N PRO A 24 5.98 -23.01 -15.36
CA PRO A 24 4.55 -23.02 -15.11
C PRO A 24 4.30 -22.88 -13.61
N ALA A 25 3.16 -22.30 -13.23
CA ALA A 25 2.75 -22.28 -11.83
C ALA A 25 2.68 -23.71 -11.27
N SER A 26 3.09 -23.89 -10.02
CA SER A 26 3.17 -25.19 -9.36
C SER A 26 2.71 -25.14 -7.91
N ALA A 27 2.05 -26.20 -7.46
CA ALA A 27 1.69 -26.36 -6.06
C ALA A 27 2.95 -26.50 -5.18
N LEU A 28 2.92 -25.91 -3.99
CA LEU A 28 3.97 -26.01 -2.98
C LEU A 28 3.48 -26.79 -1.75
N ASP A 29 4.41 -27.42 -1.05
CA ASP A 29 4.15 -27.95 0.29
C ASP A 29 4.27 -26.83 1.34
N TRP A 30 3.48 -26.91 2.41
CA TRP A 30 3.58 -25.96 3.51
C TRP A 30 4.99 -25.98 4.14
N PRO A 31 5.70 -24.85 4.19
CA PRO A 31 7.05 -24.83 4.71
C PRO A 31 7.06 -25.02 6.23
N LYS A 32 8.17 -25.55 6.75
CA LYS A 32 8.32 -25.77 8.20
C LYS A 32 8.16 -24.45 8.96
N GLY A 33 7.20 -24.43 9.89
CA GLY A 33 6.93 -23.28 10.74
C GLY A 33 6.32 -22.08 10.01
N GLY A 34 5.77 -22.29 8.81
CA GLY A 34 5.11 -21.23 8.03
C GLY A 34 6.07 -20.21 7.41
N TRP A 35 7.37 -20.52 7.29
CA TRP A 35 8.38 -19.60 6.76
C TRP A 35 8.57 -19.73 5.24
N PHE A 36 8.20 -18.68 4.52
CA PHE A 36 8.36 -18.53 3.09
C PHE A 36 9.55 -17.63 2.78
N GLN A 37 10.50 -18.11 1.99
CA GLN A 37 11.68 -17.35 1.59
C GLN A 37 11.56 -16.86 0.16
N ILE A 38 11.62 -15.55 -0.02
CA ILE A 38 11.72 -14.89 -1.32
C ILE A 38 13.20 -14.58 -1.55
N SER A 39 13.80 -15.28 -2.51
CA SER A 39 15.21 -15.11 -2.85
C SER A 39 15.45 -13.72 -3.46
N GLY A 40 16.50 -13.03 -3.01
CA GLY A 40 16.97 -11.81 -3.66
C GLY A 40 18.17 -12.03 -4.57
N THR A 41 18.35 -11.09 -5.49
CA THR A 41 19.31 -11.10 -6.59
C THR A 41 20.78 -11.06 -6.15
N SER A 42 21.07 -10.65 -4.92
CA SER A 42 22.44 -10.57 -4.36
C SER A 42 22.72 -11.52 -3.20
N GLY A 43 21.90 -12.56 -2.99
CA GLY A 43 22.13 -13.58 -1.95
C GLY A 43 21.72 -13.17 -0.53
N GLY A 44 21.06 -12.02 -0.37
CA GLY A 44 20.12 -11.72 0.72
C GLY A 44 18.70 -11.76 0.14
N GLY A 45 17.69 -12.06 0.94
CA GLY A 45 16.30 -12.18 0.52
C GLY A 45 15.36 -11.80 1.66
N ALA A 46 14.05 -11.90 1.45
CA ALA A 46 13.06 -11.72 2.51
C ALA A 46 12.51 -13.06 2.98
N ALA A 47 12.23 -13.17 4.27
CA ALA A 47 11.48 -14.26 4.86
C ALA A 47 10.17 -13.73 5.46
N TRP A 48 9.08 -14.40 5.12
CA TRP A 48 7.74 -14.10 5.65
C TRP A 48 7.24 -15.30 6.44
N GLN A 49 6.78 -15.09 7.66
CA GLN A 49 6.07 -16.13 8.41
C GLN A 49 4.57 -15.94 8.27
N ILE A 50 3.86 -17.03 7.97
CA ILE A 50 2.41 -17.09 7.98
C ILE A 50 1.97 -17.93 9.19
N ASP A 51 0.95 -17.47 9.91
CA ASP A 51 0.28 -18.17 11.00
C ASP A 51 -1.25 -18.08 10.88
N GLU A 52 -1.99 -18.45 11.94
CA GLU A 52 -3.45 -18.41 11.93
C GLU A 52 -4.06 -17.00 11.72
N TYR A 53 -3.32 -15.91 11.90
CA TYR A 53 -3.80 -14.53 11.71
C TYR A 53 -3.37 -13.93 10.36
N GLY A 54 -2.65 -14.69 9.51
CA GLY A 54 -2.10 -14.22 8.24
C GLY A 54 -0.60 -13.99 8.31
N ILE A 55 -0.10 -12.83 7.87
CA ILE A 55 1.35 -12.55 7.90
C ILE A 55 1.75 -12.21 9.33
N ALA A 56 2.47 -13.12 9.98
CA ALA A 56 2.93 -13.00 11.36
C ALA A 56 4.25 -12.25 11.47
N TYR A 57 5.18 -12.51 10.55
CA TYR A 57 6.51 -11.90 10.57
C TYR A 57 7.03 -11.54 9.18
N GLY A 58 7.84 -10.49 9.09
CA GLY A 58 8.63 -10.15 7.92
C GLY A 58 10.07 -9.77 8.32
N GLN A 59 11.06 -10.45 7.75
CA GLN A 59 12.47 -10.24 8.10
C GLN A 59 13.38 -10.47 6.89
N ASP A 60 14.67 -10.18 7.04
CA ASP A 60 15.68 -10.57 6.06
C ASP A 60 16.12 -12.03 6.28
N VAL A 61 16.37 -12.78 5.21
CA VAL A 61 16.77 -14.20 5.28
C VAL A 61 18.07 -14.42 6.05
N THR A 62 18.94 -13.41 6.08
CA THR A 62 20.23 -13.46 6.75
C THR A 62 20.17 -13.12 8.24
N ASP A 63 19.00 -12.72 8.75
CA ASP A 63 18.77 -12.35 10.16
C ASP A 63 19.83 -11.35 10.65
N VAL A 64 20.09 -10.32 9.83
CA VAL A 64 21.03 -9.25 10.16
C VAL A 64 20.32 -7.97 10.58
N MET A 65 19.05 -7.79 10.21
CA MET A 65 18.25 -6.66 10.66
C MET A 65 18.06 -6.74 12.17
N ASN A 66 18.07 -5.59 12.84
CA ASN A 66 17.98 -5.57 14.31
C ASN A 66 16.59 -5.98 14.81
N ASN A 67 15.57 -5.77 14.00
CA ASN A 67 14.18 -5.97 14.34
C ASN A 67 13.41 -6.54 13.14
N ASP A 68 12.56 -7.53 13.43
CA ASP A 68 11.58 -8.07 12.49
C ASP A 68 10.33 -7.20 12.46
N LEU A 69 9.58 -7.27 11.36
CA LEU A 69 8.19 -6.81 11.34
C LEU A 69 7.31 -7.86 12.04
N TYR A 70 6.43 -7.41 12.93
CA TYR A 70 5.45 -8.27 13.61
C TYR A 70 4.04 -7.91 13.14
N TYR A 71 3.27 -8.92 12.73
CA TYR A 71 1.92 -8.82 12.16
C TYR A 71 1.73 -7.67 11.16
N PRO A 72 2.67 -7.47 10.21
CA PRO A 72 2.80 -6.23 9.44
C PRO A 72 1.51 -5.75 8.77
N ILE A 73 0.56 -6.66 8.51
CA ILE A 73 -0.72 -6.38 7.88
C ILE A 73 -1.75 -7.43 8.30
N ALA A 74 -2.91 -6.98 8.78
CA ALA A 74 -4.00 -7.83 9.27
C ALA A 74 -5.36 -7.21 8.91
N THR A 75 -6.39 -8.04 8.74
CA THR A 75 -7.78 -7.57 8.60
C THR A 75 -8.49 -7.78 9.92
N TYR A 76 -9.17 -6.75 10.42
CA TYR A 76 -9.69 -6.71 11.78
C TYR A 76 -11.06 -6.03 11.84
N ALA A 77 -11.94 -6.54 12.70
CA ALA A 77 -13.21 -5.94 13.08
C ALA A 77 -13.71 -6.52 14.40
N GLN A 78 -14.50 -5.77 15.17
CA GLN A 78 -15.18 -6.27 16.38
C GLN A 78 -14.25 -6.98 17.38
N SER A 79 -13.02 -6.48 17.52
CA SER A 79 -12.01 -7.01 18.40
C SER A 79 -11.48 -8.39 18.01
N GLU A 80 -11.70 -8.79 16.76
CA GLU A 80 -11.31 -10.07 16.19
C GLU A 80 -10.57 -9.89 14.85
N TYR A 81 -9.72 -10.86 14.53
CA TYR A 81 -8.99 -10.92 13.26
C TYR A 81 -9.76 -11.76 12.26
N LEU A 82 -9.54 -11.50 10.98
CA LEU A 82 -9.84 -12.50 9.97
C LEU A 82 -8.73 -13.56 9.99
N TYR A 83 -9.11 -14.83 10.16
CA TYR A 83 -8.16 -15.92 10.30
C TYR A 83 -7.74 -16.53 8.96
N CYS A 84 -6.51 -17.04 8.90
CA CYS A 84 -6.01 -17.92 7.87
C CYS A 84 -6.06 -19.37 8.37
N GLY A 85 -7.26 -19.96 8.37
CA GLY A 85 -7.45 -21.34 8.82
C GLY A 85 -7.39 -21.56 10.34
N SER A 86 -7.32 -22.82 10.75
CA SER A 86 -7.65 -23.23 12.15
C SER A 86 -6.47 -23.66 13.04
N THR A 87 -5.24 -23.71 12.51
CA THR A 87 -4.05 -24.18 13.25
C THR A 87 -2.88 -23.20 13.24
N ASP A 88 -2.37 -22.91 12.06
CA ASP A 88 -1.15 -22.14 11.79
C ASP A 88 -1.10 -21.70 10.30
N GLY A 89 -2.25 -21.69 9.63
CA GLY A 89 -2.35 -21.51 8.17
C GLY A 89 -1.99 -22.71 7.32
N SER A 90 -1.54 -23.84 7.89
CA SER A 90 -1.06 -24.99 7.10
C SER A 90 -2.12 -25.76 6.31
N ASP A 91 -3.40 -25.46 6.52
CA ASP A 91 -4.52 -25.90 5.71
C ASP A 91 -4.69 -25.10 4.40
N ALA A 92 -3.97 -24.00 4.23
CA ALA A 92 -4.01 -23.18 3.02
C ALA A 92 -3.48 -23.90 1.76
N THR A 93 -4.02 -23.51 0.61
CA THR A 93 -3.49 -23.91 -0.70
C THR A 93 -2.34 -22.99 -1.09
N LEU A 94 -1.20 -23.58 -1.46
CA LEU A 94 0.00 -22.84 -1.85
C LEU A 94 0.33 -23.02 -3.33
N THR A 95 0.62 -21.91 -4.01
CA THR A 95 1.07 -21.93 -5.41
C THR A 95 2.29 -21.04 -5.60
N GLU A 96 3.36 -21.60 -6.16
CA GLU A 96 4.43 -20.82 -6.79
C GLU A 96 3.99 -20.43 -8.20
N GLU A 97 3.93 -19.14 -8.46
CA GLU A 97 3.47 -18.56 -9.70
C GLU A 97 4.59 -18.54 -10.74
N ALA A 98 4.22 -18.42 -12.02
CA ALA A 98 5.19 -18.45 -13.11
C ALA A 98 6.23 -17.31 -13.08
N ASN A 99 5.91 -16.22 -12.37
CA ASN A 99 6.79 -15.08 -12.16
C ASN A 99 7.61 -15.16 -10.85
N GLY A 100 7.51 -16.26 -10.10
CA GLY A 100 8.21 -16.47 -8.83
C GLY A 100 7.48 -15.89 -7.61
N ASP A 101 6.27 -15.34 -7.78
CA ASP A 101 5.43 -14.99 -6.64
C ASP A 101 4.95 -16.27 -5.94
N VAL A 102 4.59 -16.17 -4.67
CA VAL A 102 3.90 -17.23 -3.93
C VAL A 102 2.51 -16.74 -3.56
N THR A 103 1.47 -17.49 -3.92
CA THR A 103 0.12 -17.27 -3.40
C THR A 103 -0.20 -18.29 -2.32
N ILE A 104 -0.87 -17.81 -1.28
CA ILE A 104 -1.37 -18.57 -0.14
C ILE A 104 -2.86 -18.25 -0.06
N ASP A 105 -3.69 -19.24 -0.40
CA ASP A 105 -5.15 -19.14 -0.35
C ASP A 105 -5.62 -19.92 0.88
N CYS A 106 -6.00 -19.19 1.93
CA CYS A 106 -6.40 -19.77 3.21
C CYS A 106 -7.77 -20.45 3.10
N GLU A 107 -8.03 -21.42 3.97
CA GLU A 107 -9.37 -22.00 4.09
C GLU A 107 -10.35 -20.97 4.66
N PRO A 108 -11.63 -21.00 4.25
CA PRO A 108 -12.63 -20.06 4.76
C PRO A 108 -12.87 -20.19 6.27
N ASP A 109 -12.89 -19.07 6.96
CA ASP A 109 -13.33 -18.95 8.35
C ASP A 109 -14.85 -18.74 8.41
N THR A 110 -15.55 -19.70 9.01
CA THR A 110 -17.00 -19.64 9.19
C THR A 110 -17.31 -19.00 10.53
N ASP A 111 -17.98 -17.84 10.53
CA ASP A 111 -18.18 -16.95 11.69
C ASP A 111 -17.07 -15.91 11.90
N ALA A 112 -16.55 -15.37 10.79
CA ALA A 112 -15.58 -14.28 10.83
C ALA A 112 -16.11 -13.10 11.66
N PHE A 113 -15.26 -12.63 12.59
CA PHE A 113 -15.54 -11.57 13.56
C PHE A 113 -16.71 -11.85 14.52
N GLY A 114 -17.16 -13.10 14.64
CA GLY A 114 -18.30 -13.49 15.47
C GLY A 114 -19.65 -12.94 14.96
N LEU A 115 -19.74 -12.62 13.67
CA LEU A 115 -20.91 -11.96 13.05
C LEU A 115 -21.73 -12.88 12.14
N GLY A 116 -21.34 -14.15 11.99
CA GLY A 116 -21.92 -15.10 11.04
C GLY A 116 -21.49 -14.84 9.59
N LEU A 117 -20.43 -14.07 9.37
CA LEU A 117 -19.80 -13.86 8.07
C LEU A 117 -18.92 -15.07 7.72
N THR A 118 -18.76 -15.33 6.42
CA THR A 118 -17.69 -16.21 5.94
C THR A 118 -16.56 -15.32 5.46
N GLY A 119 -15.36 -15.50 5.98
CA GLY A 119 -14.19 -14.74 5.56
C GLY A 119 -13.12 -15.64 4.94
N THR A 120 -12.36 -15.12 3.98
CA THR A 120 -11.25 -15.85 3.35
C THR A 120 -10.09 -14.88 3.10
N LEU A 121 -8.89 -15.29 3.48
CA LEU A 121 -7.65 -14.55 3.22
C LEU A 121 -6.93 -15.12 2.01
N HIS A 122 -6.55 -14.21 1.11
CA HIS A 122 -5.67 -14.46 -0.01
C HIS A 122 -4.41 -13.64 0.15
N ILE A 123 -3.28 -14.30 0.36
CA ILE A 123 -1.99 -13.66 0.53
C ILE A 123 -1.14 -13.89 -0.71
N ARG A 124 -0.47 -12.86 -1.20
CA ARG A 124 0.52 -12.97 -2.28
C ARG A 124 1.84 -12.37 -1.82
N LEU A 125 2.87 -13.19 -1.78
CA LEU A 125 4.26 -12.78 -1.56
C LEU A 125 4.89 -12.59 -2.93
N TYR A 126 5.28 -11.36 -3.26
CA TYR A 126 5.82 -11.05 -4.56
C TYR A 126 7.30 -11.44 -4.64
N ALA A 127 7.73 -11.91 -5.81
CA ALA A 127 9.15 -12.00 -6.13
C ALA A 127 9.82 -10.62 -5.96
N GLU A 128 11.12 -10.62 -5.67
CA GLU A 128 11.88 -9.38 -5.53
C GLU A 128 11.73 -8.49 -6.77
N ALA A 129 11.49 -7.20 -6.52
CA ALA A 129 11.61 -6.15 -7.52
C ALA A 129 12.61 -5.09 -7.04
N ASP A 130 13.04 -4.20 -7.94
CA ASP A 130 13.91 -3.06 -7.59
C ASP A 130 13.33 -2.17 -6.48
N THR A 131 12.02 -2.25 -6.27
CA THR A 131 11.25 -1.53 -5.25
C THR A 131 11.17 -2.25 -3.89
N GLY A 132 11.71 -3.46 -3.75
CA GLY A 132 11.72 -4.26 -2.52
C GLY A 132 10.88 -5.53 -2.56
N TYR A 133 10.59 -6.05 -1.37
CA TYR A 133 9.86 -7.31 -1.14
C TYR A 133 8.43 -6.99 -0.71
N MET A 134 7.49 -7.11 -1.63
CA MET A 134 6.09 -6.76 -1.40
C MET A 134 5.27 -7.99 -0.99
N ALA A 135 4.26 -7.76 -0.15
CA ALA A 135 3.19 -8.69 0.14
C ALA A 135 1.83 -7.99 -0.06
N ARG A 136 0.83 -8.76 -0.51
CA ARG A 136 -0.58 -8.35 -0.57
C ARG A 136 -1.39 -9.25 0.35
N VAL A 137 -2.32 -8.65 1.09
CA VAL A 137 -3.41 -9.34 1.77
C VAL A 137 -4.73 -8.89 1.16
N TRP A 138 -5.51 -9.84 0.67
CA TRP A 138 -6.87 -9.64 0.19
C TRP A 138 -7.83 -10.44 1.08
N ALA A 139 -8.70 -9.72 1.79
CA ALA A 139 -9.81 -10.28 2.54
C ALA A 139 -11.08 -10.29 1.68
N GLU A 140 -11.60 -11.49 1.44
CA GLU A 140 -12.92 -11.72 0.86
C GLU A 140 -13.90 -12.05 1.99
N ILE A 141 -14.96 -11.25 2.15
CA ILE A 141 -15.90 -11.36 3.27
C ILE A 141 -17.32 -11.47 2.70
N GLU A 142 -17.91 -12.65 2.81
CA GLU A 142 -19.25 -12.96 2.33
C GLU A 142 -20.27 -12.99 3.47
N ASN A 143 -21.40 -12.31 3.26
CA ASN A 143 -22.57 -12.48 4.10
C ASN A 143 -23.45 -13.61 3.55
N THR A 144 -23.21 -14.82 4.06
CA THR A 144 -24.02 -16.01 3.73
C THR A 144 -25.33 -16.09 4.52
N THR A 145 -25.59 -15.12 5.42
CA THR A 145 -26.79 -15.09 6.24
C THR A 145 -28.00 -14.56 5.46
N GLY A 146 -29.20 -14.73 6.04
CA GLY A 146 -30.44 -14.21 5.46
C GLY A 146 -30.75 -12.74 5.79
N SER A 147 -29.84 -12.02 6.44
CA SER A 147 -30.05 -10.65 6.92
C SER A 147 -28.83 -9.76 6.71
N THR A 148 -29.05 -8.46 6.52
CA THR A 148 -27.97 -7.47 6.45
C THR A 148 -27.16 -7.50 7.74
N ILE A 149 -25.83 -7.56 7.62
CA ILE A 149 -24.91 -7.45 8.75
C ILE A 149 -24.35 -6.03 8.76
N THR A 150 -24.34 -5.41 9.95
CA THR A 150 -23.71 -4.10 10.17
C THR A 150 -22.60 -4.26 11.19
N ILE A 151 -21.37 -4.04 10.75
CA ILE A 151 -20.18 -4.00 11.60
C ILE A 151 -20.19 -2.67 12.36
N GLY A 152 -19.94 -2.72 13.67
CA GLY A 152 -20.11 -1.58 14.55
C GLY A 152 -19.11 -0.46 14.26
N ALA A 153 -19.57 0.79 14.24
CA ALA A 153 -18.73 1.95 13.94
C ALA A 153 -17.65 2.26 15.00
N ASP A 154 -17.78 1.69 16.21
CA ASP A 154 -16.77 1.80 17.27
C ASP A 154 -15.59 0.85 17.05
N ASP A 155 -15.78 -0.21 16.25
CA ASP A 155 -14.77 -1.22 15.91
C ASP A 155 -15.05 -1.77 14.49
N PRO A 156 -14.82 -0.93 13.47
CA PRO A 156 -15.22 -1.19 12.10
C PRO A 156 -14.29 -2.21 11.42
N LEU A 157 -14.73 -2.74 10.28
CA LEU A 157 -13.86 -3.47 9.37
C LEU A 157 -12.78 -2.54 8.83
N GLY A 158 -11.55 -2.78 9.26
CA GLY A 158 -10.37 -2.05 8.86
C GLY A 158 -9.23 -2.98 8.48
N VAL A 159 -8.27 -2.42 7.76
CA VAL A 159 -6.95 -3.02 7.60
C VAL A 159 -6.07 -2.46 8.71
N TYR A 160 -5.56 -3.34 9.54
CA TYR A 160 -4.61 -3.00 10.57
C TYR A 160 -3.19 -3.30 10.10
N TYR A 161 -2.26 -2.40 10.41
CA TYR A 161 -0.83 -2.62 10.20
C TYR A 161 -0.19 -2.72 11.60
N TYR A 162 0.20 -3.92 12.06
CA TYR A 162 1.00 -4.02 13.29
C TYR A 162 2.46 -3.66 13.01
N TYR A 163 3.07 -3.05 14.02
CA TYR A 163 4.34 -2.34 13.91
C TYR A 163 5.57 -3.19 14.20
N ASN A 164 6.71 -2.72 13.68
CA ASN A 164 8.00 -2.81 14.37
C ASN A 164 7.99 -1.77 15.51
N TYR A 165 8.02 -2.22 16.76
CA TYR A 165 7.80 -1.40 17.96
C TYR A 165 8.88 -0.31 18.19
N ASP A 166 10.04 -0.41 17.55
CA ASP A 166 11.15 0.54 17.72
C ASP A 166 11.20 1.64 16.63
N ALA A 167 10.49 1.47 15.49
CA ALA A 167 10.59 2.35 14.34
C ALA A 167 9.69 3.60 14.35
N TRP A 168 8.81 3.71 15.35
CA TRP A 168 7.82 4.78 15.44
C TRP A 168 7.46 5.06 16.89
N ASP A 169 8.22 5.92 17.57
CA ASP A 169 7.97 6.21 18.99
C ASP A 169 6.92 7.34 19.19
N ASN A 170 5.86 6.97 19.94
CA ASN A 170 4.81 7.78 20.58
C ASN A 170 3.79 8.56 19.74
N GLY A 171 2.75 7.82 19.30
CA GLY A 171 1.41 8.37 19.03
C GLY A 171 0.52 7.44 18.19
N ASP A 172 -0.15 6.46 18.81
CA ASP A 172 -1.31 5.81 18.18
C ASP A 172 -2.38 6.87 17.79
N PRO A 173 -3.32 6.65 16.83
CA PRO A 173 -3.65 5.39 16.15
C PRO A 173 -3.91 5.51 14.61
N TRP A 174 -3.47 4.53 13.81
CA TRP A 174 -4.09 4.06 12.55
C TRP A 174 -4.13 5.05 11.36
N GLU A 175 -3.85 4.52 10.15
CA GLU A 175 -3.58 5.26 8.91
C GLU A 175 -2.61 6.44 9.05
N THR A 176 -1.35 6.12 8.79
CA THR A 176 -0.36 7.05 8.24
C THR A 176 -0.33 8.41 8.95
N ASN A 177 0.15 8.33 10.19
CA ASN A 177 0.85 9.37 10.97
C ASN A 177 0.01 10.21 11.94
N VAL A 178 0.18 9.89 13.23
CA VAL A 178 0.22 10.91 14.27
C VAL A 178 1.49 10.71 15.11
N GLY A 179 2.63 11.19 14.61
CA GLY A 179 3.86 11.31 15.40
C GLY A 179 4.87 10.21 15.15
N GLY A 180 5.24 9.96 13.89
CA GLY A 180 6.40 9.13 13.61
C GLY A 180 7.65 9.62 14.34
N GLY A 181 8.59 8.70 14.61
CA GLY A 181 9.98 9.05 14.87
C GLY A 181 10.55 9.97 13.77
N ASP A 182 11.81 10.37 13.91
CA ASP A 182 12.43 11.55 13.26
C ASP A 182 12.20 11.76 11.73
N TYR A 183 11.68 10.78 10.96
CA TYR A 183 11.51 10.86 9.50
C TYR A 183 10.17 10.42 8.89
N GLY A 184 9.12 10.11 9.67
CA GLY A 184 7.79 9.78 9.10
C GLY A 184 7.25 10.89 8.17
N ARG A 185 6.87 10.54 6.93
CA ARG A 185 6.32 11.50 5.93
C ARG A 185 5.03 10.98 5.29
N ASP A 186 4.00 11.83 5.26
CA ASP A 186 2.63 11.43 4.91
C ASP A 186 2.30 11.40 3.43
N GLY A 187 1.52 10.39 3.07
CA GLY A 187 0.35 10.52 2.21
C GLY A 187 -0.87 9.93 2.93
N THR A 188 -2.04 10.54 2.81
CA THR A 188 -3.26 10.18 3.58
C THR A 188 -3.79 8.74 3.41
N PHE A 189 -3.29 7.95 2.46
CA PHE A 189 -3.78 6.58 2.15
C PHE A 189 -2.66 5.57 1.91
N TRP A 190 -1.41 6.03 1.96
CA TRP A 190 -0.21 5.24 1.77
C TRP A 190 0.85 5.75 2.75
N GLY A 191 1.53 4.83 3.43
CA GLY A 191 2.56 5.15 4.40
C GLY A 191 3.93 4.73 3.91
N ALA A 192 4.96 5.45 4.31
CA ALA A 192 6.33 4.93 4.32
C ALA A 192 6.86 5.06 5.75
N GLY A 193 7.49 3.99 6.23
CA GLY A 193 8.02 3.83 7.57
C GLY A 193 9.46 3.36 7.55
N GLY A 194 10.15 3.56 8.66
CA GLY A 194 11.52 3.08 8.88
C GLY A 194 12.17 3.92 9.97
N ASP A 195 12.94 3.27 10.83
CA ASP A 195 13.72 3.96 11.85
C ASP A 195 15.01 4.55 11.26
N VAL A 196 15.63 5.47 12.01
CA VAL A 196 16.95 6.03 11.80
C VAL A 196 18.03 5.49 12.73
N GLU A 197 17.71 4.68 13.72
CA GLU A 197 18.71 4.06 14.59
C GLU A 197 19.01 2.60 14.21
N ASN A 198 20.23 2.35 13.71
CA ASN A 198 20.86 1.04 13.47
C ASN A 198 20.04 -0.04 12.70
N ASN A 199 20.41 -0.31 11.44
CA ASN A 199 20.09 -1.53 10.66
C ASN A 199 18.63 -2.03 10.69
N GLU A 200 17.68 -1.15 10.41
CA GLU A 200 16.25 -1.48 10.43
C GLU A 200 15.63 -1.65 9.03
N ILE A 201 14.53 -2.40 8.99
CA ILE A 201 13.70 -2.61 7.80
C ILE A 201 12.91 -1.32 7.52
N ALA A 202 13.12 -0.73 6.34
CA ALA A 202 12.24 0.33 5.85
C ALA A 202 10.99 -0.29 5.20
N THR A 203 9.84 0.33 5.40
CA THR A 203 8.55 -0.18 4.93
C THR A 203 7.78 0.84 4.12
N SER A 204 6.92 0.35 3.23
CA SER A 204 5.87 1.16 2.60
C SER A 204 4.59 0.34 2.51
N SER A 205 3.45 0.99 2.67
CA SER A 205 2.15 0.32 2.71
C SER A 205 1.04 1.16 2.10
N VAL A 206 -0.02 0.49 1.65
CA VAL A 206 -1.22 1.11 1.09
C VAL A 206 -2.39 0.13 1.20
N TRP A 207 -3.58 0.65 1.51
CA TRP A 207 -4.80 -0.15 1.65
C TRP A 207 -5.99 0.47 0.90
N ALA A 208 -5.82 1.66 0.31
CA ALA A 208 -6.82 2.33 -0.52
C ALA A 208 -6.16 3.24 -1.58
N ASP A 209 -6.92 3.54 -2.62
CA ASP A 209 -6.56 4.54 -3.63
C ASP A 209 -6.77 5.96 -3.08
N LEU A 210 -5.81 6.85 -3.32
CA LEU A 210 -5.86 8.25 -2.86
C LEU A 210 -7.10 8.99 -3.35
N SER A 211 -7.66 8.63 -4.51
CA SER A 211 -8.89 9.23 -5.01
C SER A 211 -10.10 8.94 -4.12
N GLN A 212 -10.06 7.90 -3.28
CA GLN A 212 -11.19 7.47 -2.44
C GLN A 212 -11.26 8.17 -1.08
N ALA A 213 -10.42 9.18 -0.87
CA ALA A 213 -10.28 9.92 0.39
C ALA A 213 -11.59 10.35 1.07
N CYS A 214 -12.60 10.72 0.28
CA CYS A 214 -13.86 11.25 0.81
C CYS A 214 -14.77 10.18 1.45
N ARG A 215 -14.56 8.92 1.08
CA ARG A 215 -15.34 7.75 1.54
C ARG A 215 -14.78 7.17 2.83
N ILE A 216 -13.50 7.39 3.08
CA ILE A 216 -12.83 6.92 4.28
C ILE A 216 -13.31 7.71 5.50
N LYS A 217 -13.59 7.00 6.59
CA LYS A 217 -14.01 7.55 7.88
C LYS A 217 -13.00 7.18 8.94
N ALA A 218 -12.94 7.99 10.00
CA ALA A 218 -12.18 7.68 11.19
C ALA A 218 -13.15 7.24 12.32
N ALA A 219 -12.79 6.16 13.01
CA ALA A 219 -13.45 5.66 14.20
C ALA A 219 -12.87 6.30 15.46
N SER A 220 -13.54 6.08 16.59
CA SER A 220 -13.17 6.69 17.89
C SER A 220 -11.85 6.17 18.46
N ASN A 221 -11.46 4.95 18.08
CA ASN A 221 -10.17 4.31 18.37
C ASN A 221 -9.07 4.70 17.36
N GLY A 222 -9.35 5.65 16.47
CA GLY A 222 -8.43 6.15 15.45
C GLY A 222 -8.39 5.33 14.17
N MET A 223 -9.01 4.14 14.12
CA MET A 223 -9.09 3.34 12.88
C MET A 223 -9.67 4.17 11.76
N PHE A 224 -9.10 4.03 10.59
CA PHE A 224 -9.72 4.54 9.39
C PHE A 224 -10.19 3.36 8.52
N PHE A 225 -11.30 3.59 7.84
CA PHE A 225 -12.01 2.51 7.17
C PHE A 225 -12.92 3.05 6.07
N PRO A 226 -13.19 2.25 5.02
CA PRO A 226 -14.23 2.57 4.08
C PRO A 226 -15.59 2.22 4.71
N ALA A 227 -16.44 3.23 4.97
CA ALA A 227 -17.70 3.03 5.68
C ALA A 227 -18.63 2.03 4.99
N GLU A 228 -18.56 1.96 3.66
CA GLU A 228 -19.35 1.05 2.85
C GLU A 228 -19.00 -0.42 3.07
N ALA A 229 -17.80 -0.73 3.57
CA ALA A 229 -17.41 -2.10 3.90
C ALA A 229 -18.08 -2.64 5.18
N ASN A 230 -18.71 -1.78 5.98
CA ASN A 230 -19.31 -2.15 7.26
C ASN A 230 -20.79 -2.52 7.17
N VAL A 231 -21.42 -2.43 6.00
CA VAL A 231 -22.80 -2.88 5.78
C VAL A 231 -22.79 -3.89 4.65
N ILE A 232 -23.02 -5.15 5.00
CA ILE A 232 -22.93 -6.28 4.07
C ILE A 232 -24.32 -6.88 3.91
N GLU A 233 -24.93 -6.72 2.74
CA GLU A 233 -26.26 -7.25 2.45
C GLU A 233 -26.24 -8.78 2.30
N PRO A 234 -27.40 -9.47 2.47
CA PRO A 234 -27.48 -10.92 2.25
C PRO A 234 -26.98 -11.33 0.87
N GLY A 235 -26.08 -12.31 0.82
CA GLY A 235 -25.46 -12.80 -0.42
C GLY A 235 -24.47 -11.84 -1.07
N GLN A 236 -24.09 -10.76 -0.38
CA GLN A 236 -23.05 -9.84 -0.84
C GLN A 236 -21.67 -10.30 -0.35
N THR A 237 -20.68 -10.10 -1.21
CA THR A 237 -19.26 -10.21 -0.88
C THR A 237 -18.63 -8.83 -0.85
N VAL A 238 -17.90 -8.53 0.22
CA VAL A 238 -17.05 -7.35 0.39
C VAL A 238 -15.60 -7.78 0.22
N ASN A 239 -14.84 -6.99 -0.54
CA ASN A 239 -13.43 -7.25 -0.82
C ASN A 239 -12.59 -6.09 -0.30
N VAL A 240 -11.59 -6.37 0.54
CA VAL A 240 -10.64 -5.39 1.06
C VAL A 240 -9.24 -5.86 0.71
N ILE A 241 -8.41 -4.97 0.14
CA ILE A 241 -7.05 -5.32 -0.31
C ILE A 241 -6.07 -4.34 0.28
N SER A 242 -4.95 -4.87 0.74
CA SER A 242 -3.89 -4.09 1.34
C SER A 242 -2.52 -4.65 0.99
N PHE A 243 -1.52 -3.78 1.06
CA PHE A 243 -0.16 -4.06 0.66
C PHE A 243 0.82 -3.56 1.73
N ILE A 244 1.92 -4.29 1.88
CA ILE A 244 3.12 -3.86 2.57
C ILE A 244 4.35 -4.26 1.78
N ASN A 245 5.42 -3.48 1.83
CA ASN A 245 6.66 -3.72 1.15
C ASN A 245 7.83 -3.47 2.11
N MET A 246 8.79 -4.41 2.14
CA MET A 246 10.03 -4.32 2.91
C MET A 246 11.19 -3.91 2.02
N ILE A 247 12.05 -3.04 2.55
CA ILE A 247 13.30 -2.62 1.94
C ILE A 247 14.39 -2.70 3.00
N PHE A 248 15.41 -3.51 2.70
CA PHE A 248 16.55 -3.68 3.58
C PHE A 248 17.67 -2.69 3.26
N PRO A 249 18.29 -2.04 4.25
CA PRO A 249 19.48 -1.24 4.04
C PRO A 249 20.63 -2.09 3.53
N ALA A 250 21.33 -1.58 2.51
CA ALA A 250 22.48 -2.27 1.92
C ALA A 250 23.74 -2.20 2.82
N THR A 251 23.78 -1.27 3.77
CA THR A 251 24.86 -1.07 4.74
C THR A 251 24.29 -0.85 6.13
N ASN A 252 24.95 -1.41 7.15
CA ASN A 252 24.63 -1.20 8.55
C ASN A 252 25.25 0.13 9.05
N ASP A 253 24.77 1.23 8.49
CA ASP A 253 25.09 2.60 8.90
C ASP A 253 23.92 3.55 8.59
N ALA A 254 23.98 4.78 9.12
CA ALA A 254 22.91 5.77 8.92
C ALA A 254 22.65 6.10 7.44
N ALA A 255 23.68 5.98 6.58
CA ALA A 255 23.54 6.20 5.15
C ALA A 255 22.72 5.09 4.48
N GLY A 256 22.98 3.83 4.84
CA GLY A 256 22.21 2.66 4.39
C GLY A 256 20.75 2.72 4.82
N THR A 257 20.51 3.03 6.10
CA THR A 257 19.15 3.22 6.65
C THR A 257 18.39 4.33 5.93
N THR A 258 19.02 5.50 5.75
CA THR A 258 18.42 6.62 5.01
C THR A 258 18.08 6.22 3.57
N ALA A 259 18.98 5.49 2.89
CA ALA A 259 18.76 5.05 1.52
C ALA A 259 17.59 4.05 1.41
N ALA A 260 17.45 3.12 2.37
CA ALA A 260 16.31 2.20 2.42
C ALA A 260 14.99 2.96 2.63
N PHE A 261 14.96 3.93 3.54
CA PHE A 261 13.79 4.77 3.77
C PHE A 261 13.41 5.57 2.51
N GLU A 262 14.35 6.25 1.87
CA GLU A 262 14.07 7.01 0.65
C GLU A 262 13.60 6.12 -0.50
N ALA A 263 14.09 4.87 -0.58
CA ALA A 263 13.57 3.89 -1.53
C ALA A 263 12.13 3.48 -1.19
N ALA A 264 11.78 3.35 0.10
CA ALA A 264 10.43 2.99 0.52
C ALA A 264 9.45 4.14 0.23
N LEU A 265 9.86 5.37 0.50
CA LEU A 265 9.12 6.58 0.14
C LEU A 265 8.93 6.69 -1.38
N ALA A 266 9.99 6.44 -2.16
CA ALA A 266 9.91 6.46 -3.62
C ALA A 266 8.97 5.37 -4.16
N HIS A 267 8.97 4.17 -3.56
CA HIS A 267 8.01 3.12 -3.91
C HIS A 267 6.56 3.55 -3.61
N ALA A 268 6.30 4.14 -2.44
CA ALA A 268 4.98 4.63 -2.08
C ALA A 268 4.48 5.74 -3.04
N GLN A 269 5.33 6.72 -3.33
CA GLN A 269 5.02 7.82 -4.25
C GLN A 269 4.97 7.38 -5.71
N GLY A 270 5.68 6.31 -6.06
CA GLY A 270 5.78 5.79 -7.41
C GLY A 270 4.66 4.82 -7.72
N GLU A 271 4.73 3.61 -7.19
CA GLU A 271 3.85 2.52 -7.55
C GLU A 271 2.53 2.54 -6.77
N LEU A 272 2.58 2.70 -5.43
CA LEU A 272 1.38 2.65 -4.60
C LEU A 272 0.41 3.79 -4.93
N SER A 273 0.95 4.98 -5.24
CA SER A 273 0.16 6.15 -5.64
C SER A 273 -0.56 5.99 -7.00
N GLN A 274 -0.16 5.03 -7.83
CA GLN A 274 -0.83 4.76 -9.11
C GLN A 274 -2.13 3.97 -8.94
N GLY A 275 -2.43 3.51 -7.72
CA GLY A 275 -3.58 2.67 -7.41
C GLY A 275 -3.38 1.21 -7.79
N LEU A 276 -4.43 0.40 -7.68
CA LEU A 276 -4.43 -1.06 -7.92
C LEU A 276 -4.14 -1.41 -9.39
N THR A 277 -2.88 -1.38 -9.77
CA THR A 277 -2.40 -1.55 -11.15
C THR A 277 -1.14 -2.41 -11.19
N SER A 278 -0.68 -2.80 -12.38
CA SER A 278 0.58 -3.53 -12.57
C SER A 278 0.67 -4.77 -11.66
N ARG A 279 1.74 -4.93 -10.87
CA ARG A 279 1.91 -6.10 -9.98
C ARG A 279 0.88 -6.09 -8.83
N MET A 280 0.41 -4.94 -8.38
CA MET A 280 -0.63 -4.87 -7.34
C MET A 280 -1.94 -5.53 -7.80
N ALA A 281 -2.26 -5.43 -9.10
CA ALA A 281 -3.44 -6.07 -9.70
C ALA A 281 -3.19 -7.51 -10.20
N ALA A 282 -1.94 -7.99 -10.18
CA ALA A 282 -1.61 -9.31 -10.71
C ALA A 282 -2.30 -10.43 -9.93
N GLY A 283 -2.91 -11.38 -10.65
CA GLY A 283 -3.62 -12.52 -10.07
C GLY A 283 -4.97 -12.19 -9.41
N LEU A 284 -5.44 -10.94 -9.44
CA LEU A 284 -6.81 -10.62 -9.00
C LEU A 284 -7.83 -10.98 -10.09
N PRO A 285 -9.06 -11.39 -9.73
CA PRO A 285 -10.16 -11.54 -10.67
C PRO A 285 -10.42 -10.24 -11.44
N ALA A 286 -10.71 -10.36 -12.74
CA ALA A 286 -10.87 -9.19 -13.62
C ALA A 286 -12.10 -8.33 -13.29
N ASP A 287 -13.11 -8.93 -12.65
CA ASP A 287 -14.34 -8.31 -12.19
C ASP A 287 -14.34 -7.97 -10.69
N LEU A 288 -13.21 -8.17 -10.01
CA LEU A 288 -13.06 -7.80 -8.61
C LEU A 288 -13.23 -6.28 -8.43
N VAL A 289 -14.11 -5.89 -7.51
CA VAL A 289 -14.29 -4.50 -7.09
C VAL A 289 -13.94 -4.41 -5.61
N PRO A 290 -12.66 -4.15 -5.26
CA PRO A 290 -12.26 -3.99 -3.88
C PRO A 290 -12.64 -2.60 -3.36
N ILE A 291 -13.24 -2.57 -2.18
CA ILE A 291 -13.65 -1.34 -1.52
C ILE A 291 -12.39 -0.55 -1.13
N GLY A 292 -12.41 0.75 -1.42
CA GLY A 292 -11.29 1.67 -1.19
C GLY A 292 -10.39 1.84 -2.41
N TRP A 293 -10.55 1.02 -3.45
CA TRP A 293 -9.70 1.04 -4.65
C TRP A 293 -10.45 1.44 -5.92
N GLU A 294 -11.76 1.71 -5.83
CA GLU A 294 -12.58 2.02 -6.99
C GLU A 294 -12.17 3.38 -7.57
N LYS A 295 -11.74 3.42 -8.82
CA LYS A 295 -11.47 4.70 -9.50
C LYS A 295 -12.77 5.28 -10.04
N ASN A 296 -13.54 5.96 -9.18
CA ASN A 296 -14.76 6.64 -9.58
C ASN A 296 -14.72 8.15 -9.27
N ASP A 297 -15.47 8.93 -10.05
CA ASP A 297 -15.58 10.38 -9.88
C ASP A 297 -16.37 10.78 -8.61
N ALA A 298 -16.79 9.82 -7.78
CA ALA A 298 -17.62 10.09 -6.60
C ALA A 298 -16.90 10.98 -5.57
N CYS A 299 -15.57 10.90 -5.55
CA CYS A 299 -14.69 11.74 -4.73
C CYS A 299 -13.97 12.84 -5.54
N ALA A 300 -14.41 13.16 -6.77
CA ALA A 300 -13.81 14.24 -7.55
C ALA A 300 -13.83 15.54 -6.73
N GLN A 301 -12.69 15.88 -6.13
CA GLN A 301 -12.49 17.19 -5.55
C GLN A 301 -12.57 18.19 -6.71
N LEU A 302 -13.49 19.15 -6.61
CA LEU A 302 -13.35 20.40 -7.36
C LEU A 302 -11.91 20.85 -7.18
N ALA A 303 -11.17 21.02 -8.28
CA ALA A 303 -9.77 21.39 -8.26
C ALA A 303 -9.57 22.46 -7.18
N ASN A 304 -8.75 22.14 -6.18
CA ASN A 304 -8.34 23.08 -5.18
C ASN A 304 -7.62 24.19 -5.96
N THR A 305 -8.33 25.27 -6.33
CA THR A 305 -7.73 26.46 -6.92
C THR A 305 -6.97 27.11 -5.79
N GLY A 306 -5.82 26.51 -5.46
CA GLY A 306 -4.97 26.89 -4.36
C GLY A 306 -4.61 28.35 -4.52
N ILE A 307 -5.33 29.21 -3.80
CA ILE A 307 -4.79 30.49 -3.42
C ILE A 307 -3.76 30.12 -2.36
N ASP A 308 -2.52 30.00 -2.83
CA ASP A 308 -1.34 29.85 -2.02
C ASP A 308 -1.42 30.88 -0.87
N SER A 309 -1.25 30.45 0.38
CA SER A 309 -1.41 31.34 1.54
C SER A 309 -0.39 32.48 1.51
N ALA A 310 0.73 32.31 0.78
CA ALA A 310 1.67 33.38 0.43
C ALA A 310 1.14 34.39 -0.61
N ALA A 311 0.22 33.97 -1.50
CA ALA A 311 -0.47 34.87 -2.44
C ALA A 311 -1.58 35.67 -1.75
N SER A 312 -2.18 35.17 -0.66
CA SER A 312 -3.22 35.89 0.10
C SER A 312 -2.71 37.21 0.71
N THR A 313 -1.46 37.24 1.18
CA THR A 313 -0.80 38.45 1.69
C THR A 313 -0.46 39.43 0.57
N ALA A 314 -0.05 38.94 -0.61
CA ALA A 314 0.22 39.77 -1.79
C ALA A 314 -1.08 40.38 -2.39
N VAL A 315 -2.18 39.64 -2.39
CA VAL A 315 -3.49 40.13 -2.85
C VAL A 315 -4.09 41.12 -1.85
N THR A 316 -3.92 40.89 -0.54
CA THR A 316 -4.39 41.84 0.48
C THR A 316 -3.55 43.12 0.49
N ALA A 317 -2.22 43.02 0.31
CA ALA A 317 -1.35 44.19 0.17
C ALA A 317 -1.60 44.95 -1.16
N GLY A 318 -1.85 44.23 -2.26
CA GLY A 318 -2.20 44.81 -3.55
C GLY A 318 -3.55 45.53 -3.56
N ALA A 319 -4.56 44.98 -2.88
CA ALA A 319 -5.87 45.61 -2.72
C ALA A 319 -5.80 46.90 -1.86
N ILE A 320 -4.96 46.89 -0.82
CA ILE A 320 -4.72 48.08 0.02
C ILE A 320 -3.94 49.16 -0.78
N ALA A 321 -2.96 48.78 -1.60
CA ALA A 321 -2.22 49.71 -2.45
C ALA A 321 -3.09 50.34 -3.56
N LEU A 322 -3.99 49.56 -4.19
CA LEU A 322 -4.98 50.05 -5.16
C LEU A 322 -6.03 50.95 -4.51
N GLY A 323 -6.46 50.65 -3.29
CA GLY A 323 -7.36 51.50 -2.50
C GLY A 323 -6.74 52.86 -2.14
N MET A 324 -5.45 52.87 -1.78
CA MET A 324 -4.73 54.12 -1.48
C MET A 324 -4.43 54.97 -2.73
N LEU A 325 -4.14 54.35 -3.88
CA LEU A 325 -4.00 55.05 -5.16
C LEU A 325 -5.33 55.64 -5.65
N GLY A 326 -6.45 54.93 -5.45
CA GLY A 326 -7.80 55.41 -5.77
C GLY A 326 -8.23 56.62 -4.91
N LEU A 327 -7.94 56.59 -3.60
CA LEU A 327 -8.19 57.73 -2.70
C LEU A 327 -7.29 58.93 -3.02
N GLY A 328 -6.02 58.69 -3.38
CA GLY A 328 -5.09 59.75 -3.82
C GLY A 328 -5.56 60.49 -5.07
N PHE A 329 -6.07 59.76 -6.08
CA PHE A 329 -6.60 60.35 -7.31
C PHE A 329 -7.85 61.20 -7.08
N VAL A 330 -8.76 60.79 -6.19
CA VAL A 330 -9.98 61.53 -5.87
C VAL A 330 -9.66 62.83 -5.12
N VAL A 331 -8.66 62.84 -4.22
CA VAL A 331 -8.24 64.04 -3.49
C VAL A 331 -7.54 65.04 -4.42
N VAL A 332 -6.68 64.59 -5.33
CA VAL A 332 -6.01 65.45 -6.32
C VAL A 332 -7.01 66.01 -7.34
N ALA A 333 -7.97 65.21 -7.80
CA ALA A 333 -9.01 65.67 -8.72
C ALA A 333 -9.96 66.71 -8.06
N ARG A 334 -10.31 66.54 -6.78
CA ARG A 334 -11.14 67.53 -6.04
C ARG A 334 -10.41 68.85 -5.76
N ARG A 335 -9.09 68.83 -5.59
CA ARG A 335 -8.29 70.06 -5.39
C ARG A 335 -8.17 70.89 -6.67
N ARG A 336 -8.13 70.23 -7.85
CA ARG A 336 -8.09 70.91 -9.16
C ARG A 336 -9.45 71.49 -9.60
N ALA A 337 -10.55 70.99 -9.07
CA ALA A 337 -11.90 71.48 -9.40
C ALA A 337 -12.37 72.66 -8.50
N ARG A 338 -11.57 73.09 -7.52
CA ARG A 338 -11.90 74.15 -6.55
C ARG A 338 -10.89 75.30 -6.48
N GLY A 339 -9.90 75.34 -7.38
CA GLY A 339 -9.01 76.48 -7.60
C GLY A 339 -9.14 76.96 -9.03
#